data_AF-I3SZ44-F1
#
_entry.id   AF-I3SZ44-F1
#
_cell.length_a   1.000
_cell.length_b   1.000
_cell.length_c   1.000
_cell.angle_alpha   90.00
_cell.angle_beta   90.00
_cell.angle_gamma   90.00
#
_symmetry.space_group_name_H-M   'P 1'
#
loop_
_entity.id
_entity.type
_entity.pdbx_description
1 polymer ?
#
loop_
_entity_poly.entity_id
_entity_poly.type
_entity_poly.pdbx_seq_one_letter_code
_entity_poly.pdbx_strand_id
1 'polypeptide(L)'
;MTSSASKFYTIFIFVCLAFLFISTSEVEAKLCQKRSTTWSGPCLNTGNCKRQCINVEHATFGACHRQGFGFACFCYKKCAPKKVEPKLCERRSKTWSGPCLISGNCKRQCINVEHATSGACHRQGIGFACFCKKKC
;
A
#
# COMPACT_ATOMS: atom_id res chain seq x y z
N MET A 1 -14.89 55.37 8.91
CA MET A 1 -14.21 54.30 9.67
C MET A 1 -14.55 52.97 9.01
N THR A 2 -13.73 52.51 8.07
CA THR A 2 -13.93 51.18 7.46
C THR A 2 -13.54 50.13 8.49
N SER A 3 -14.54 49.48 9.07
CA SER A 3 -14.40 48.52 10.16
C SER A 3 -13.38 47.43 9.81
N SER A 4 -12.25 47.43 10.53
CA SER A 4 -11.17 46.44 10.40
C SER A 4 -11.68 45.01 10.54
N ALA A 5 -12.72 44.80 11.35
CA ALA A 5 -13.37 43.50 11.58
C ALA A 5 -13.97 42.87 10.31
N SER A 6 -14.45 43.67 9.36
CA SER A 6 -15.03 43.18 8.10
C SER A 6 -14.00 42.48 7.20
N LYS A 7 -12.73 42.93 7.23
CA LYS A 7 -11.65 42.37 6.40
C LYS A 7 -11.11 41.06 6.96
N PHE A 8 -11.10 40.90 8.29
CA PHE A 8 -10.71 39.64 8.92
C PHE A 8 -11.72 38.53 8.65
N TYR A 9 -13.02 38.87 8.65
CA TYR A 9 -14.08 37.91 8.37
C TYR A 9 -14.05 37.40 6.93
N THR A 10 -13.79 38.27 5.95
CA THR A 10 -13.65 37.86 4.55
C THR A 10 -12.42 36.97 4.34
N ILE A 11 -11.28 37.29 4.96
CA ILE A 11 -10.08 36.44 4.90
C ILE A 11 -10.36 35.08 5.55
N PHE A 12 -11.01 35.05 6.71
CA PHE A 12 -11.34 33.81 7.40
C PHE A 12 -12.25 32.90 6.58
N ILE A 13 -13.32 33.45 5.97
CA ILE A 13 -14.19 32.70 5.06
C ILE A 13 -13.41 32.16 3.85
N PHE A 14 -12.51 32.97 3.27
CA PHE A 14 -11.72 32.53 2.13
C PHE A 14 -10.78 31.37 2.48
N VAL A 15 -10.17 31.42 3.67
CA VAL A 15 -9.33 30.33 4.20
C VAL A 15 -10.17 29.07 4.45
N CYS A 16 -11.34 29.19 5.07
CA CYS A 16 -12.24 28.05 5.29
C CYS A 16 -12.67 27.39 3.98
N LEU A 17 -13.02 28.18 2.95
CA LEU A 17 -13.37 27.67 1.62
C LEU A 17 -12.18 26.96 0.96
N ALA A 18 -10.97 27.53 1.04
CA ALA A 18 -9.76 26.90 0.53
C ALA A 18 -9.48 25.54 1.20
N PHE A 19 -9.67 25.44 2.52
CA PHE A 19 -9.52 24.18 3.27
C PHE A 19 -10.53 23.11 2.84
N LEU A 20 -11.79 23.50 2.57
CA LEU A 20 -12.80 22.58 2.06
C LEU A 20 -12.43 22.03 0.68
N PHE A 21 -11.88 22.88 -0.20
CA PHE A 21 -11.42 22.47 -1.54
C PHE A 21 -10.23 21.50 -1.52
N ILE A 22 -9.29 21.67 -0.58
CA ILE A 22 -8.14 20.75 -0.43
C ILE A 22 -8.59 19.38 0.11
N SER A 23 -9.68 19.36 0.88
CA SER A 23 -10.19 18.15 1.55
C SER A 23 -10.91 17.18 0.60
N THR A 24 -11.32 17.62 -0.59
CA THR A 24 -12.02 16.78 -1.59
C THR A 24 -11.07 16.14 -2.60
N SER A 25 -9.90 15.68 -2.15
CA SER A 25 -9.04 14.82 -2.97
C SER A 25 -9.66 13.42 -3.01
N GLU A 26 -10.65 13.23 -3.89
CA GLU A 26 -11.18 11.91 -4.20
C GLU A 26 -10.07 11.08 -4.86
N VAL A 27 -9.44 10.21 -4.07
CA VAL A 27 -8.51 9.22 -4.60
C VAL A 27 -9.36 8.23 -5.39
N GLU A 28 -9.43 8.40 -6.70
CA GLU A 28 -10.17 7.52 -7.60
C GLU A 28 -9.71 6.08 -7.32
N ALA A 29 -10.59 5.30 -6.69
CA ALA A 29 -10.21 4.01 -6.14
C ALA A 29 -9.97 3.04 -7.30
N LYS A 30 -8.70 2.76 -7.60
CA LYS A 30 -8.31 1.82 -8.64
C LYS A 30 -9.04 0.49 -8.46
N LEU A 31 -9.78 0.05 -9.48
CA LEU A 31 -10.45 -1.24 -9.48
C LEU A 31 -9.48 -2.33 -9.95
N CYS A 32 -9.48 -3.45 -9.23
CA CYS A 32 -8.73 -4.66 -9.54
C CYS A 32 -9.70 -5.71 -10.07
N GLN A 33 -9.38 -6.24 -11.25
CA GLN A 33 -10.06 -7.40 -11.80
C GLN A 33 -9.59 -8.67 -11.08
N LYS A 34 -10.53 -9.51 -10.66
CA LYS A 34 -10.25 -10.83 -10.08
C LYS A 34 -11.25 -11.83 -10.64
N ARG A 35 -10.81 -13.03 -11.02
CA ARG A 35 -11.75 -14.11 -11.35
C ARG A 35 -12.59 -14.45 -10.12
N SER A 36 -13.89 -14.59 -10.30
CA SER A 36 -14.81 -15.01 -9.25
C SER A 36 -14.39 -16.37 -8.69
N THR A 37 -14.32 -16.48 -7.36
CA THR A 37 -13.96 -17.74 -6.68
C THR A 37 -15.19 -18.56 -6.32
N THR A 38 -16.37 -17.93 -6.33
CA THR A 38 -17.64 -18.58 -5.97
C THR A 38 -18.49 -18.96 -7.20
N TRP A 39 -18.18 -18.41 -8.38
CA TRP A 39 -18.86 -18.75 -9.62
C TRP A 39 -18.37 -20.10 -10.16
N SER A 40 -19.32 -21.00 -10.43
CA SER A 40 -19.05 -22.30 -11.05
C SER A 40 -19.57 -22.34 -12.49
N GLY A 41 -18.82 -22.99 -13.38
CA GLY A 41 -19.21 -23.19 -14.77
C GLY A 41 -18.96 -21.98 -15.69
N PRO A 42 -19.38 -22.09 -16.97
CA PRO A 42 -19.18 -21.04 -17.96
C PRO A 42 -20.01 -19.80 -17.66
N CYS A 43 -19.43 -18.62 -17.87
CA CYS A 43 -20.11 -17.36 -17.69
C CYS A 43 -20.81 -16.94 -18.99
N LEU A 44 -22.11 -17.22 -19.10
CA LEU A 44 -22.91 -16.92 -20.29
C LEU A 44 -23.81 -15.68 -20.11
N ASN A 45 -23.93 -15.16 -18.88
CA ASN A 45 -24.78 -14.03 -18.56
C ASN A 45 -24.05 -13.06 -17.61
N THR A 46 -23.65 -11.91 -18.16
CA THR A 46 -22.99 -10.83 -17.42
C THR A 46 -23.84 -10.27 -16.28
N GLY A 47 -25.16 -10.23 -16.40
CA GLY A 47 -26.06 -9.77 -15.34
C GLY A 47 -26.06 -10.68 -14.12
N ASN A 48 -26.06 -12.00 -14.33
CA ASN A 48 -25.92 -12.99 -13.25
C ASN A 48 -24.55 -12.86 -12.57
N CYS A 49 -23.48 -12.76 -13.37
CA CYS A 49 -22.12 -12.56 -12.86
C CYS A 49 -22.01 -11.26 -12.05
N LYS A 50 -22.58 -10.15 -12.52
CA LYS A 50 -22.64 -8.87 -11.79
C LYS A 50 -23.30 -9.04 -10.43
N ARG A 51 -24.49 -9.66 -10.39
CA ARG A 51 -25.22 -9.91 -9.12
C ARG A 51 -24.44 -10.80 -8.17
N GLN A 52 -23.80 -11.87 -8.67
CA GLN A 52 -22.92 -12.71 -7.86
C GLN A 52 -21.77 -11.91 -7.25
N CYS A 53 -21.06 -11.15 -8.08
CA CYS A 53 -19.92 -10.35 -7.64
C CYS A 53 -20.30 -9.32 -6.57
N ILE A 54 -21.45 -8.64 -6.71
CA ILE A 54 -21.92 -7.64 -5.74
C ILE A 54 -22.42 -8.31 -4.46
N ASN A 55 -23.27 -9.33 -4.58
CA ASN A 55 -24.00 -9.88 -3.43
C ASN A 55 -23.18 -10.90 -2.62
N VAL A 56 -22.26 -11.62 -3.27
CA VAL A 56 -21.51 -12.73 -2.65
C VAL A 56 -20.03 -12.40 -2.45
N GLU A 57 -19.40 -11.72 -3.41
CA GLU A 57 -17.97 -11.41 -3.35
C GLU A 57 -17.66 -9.97 -2.92
N HIS A 58 -18.71 -9.19 -2.60
CA HIS A 58 -18.64 -7.79 -2.17
C HIS A 58 -17.78 -6.91 -3.10
N ALA A 59 -17.88 -7.16 -4.40
CA ALA A 59 -17.24 -6.38 -5.44
C ALA A 59 -18.13 -5.23 -5.91
N THR A 60 -17.51 -4.24 -6.55
CA THR A 60 -18.21 -3.07 -7.11
C THR A 60 -19.00 -3.43 -8.39
N PHE A 61 -18.47 -4.37 -9.18
CA PHE A 61 -19.06 -4.80 -10.45
C PHE A 61 -18.58 -6.21 -10.82
N GLY A 62 -19.23 -6.85 -11.80
CA GLY A 62 -18.77 -8.10 -12.38
C GLY A 62 -19.25 -8.30 -13.82
N ALA A 63 -18.46 -9.01 -14.63
CA ALA A 63 -18.82 -9.36 -16.00
C ALA A 63 -18.18 -10.66 -16.48
N CYS A 64 -18.81 -11.25 -17.50
CA CYS A 64 -18.25 -12.39 -18.21
C CYS A 64 -17.16 -11.93 -19.17
N HIS A 65 -15.94 -12.47 -19.04
CA HIS A 65 -14.87 -12.26 -20.01
C HIS A 65 -14.37 -13.59 -20.56
N ARG A 66 -13.89 -13.56 -21.81
CA ARG A 66 -13.29 -14.72 -22.45
C ARG A 66 -12.01 -15.12 -21.69
N GLN A 67 -11.91 -16.38 -21.32
CA GLN A 67 -10.74 -16.99 -20.70
C GLN A 67 -10.48 -18.36 -21.34
N GLY A 68 -9.41 -18.45 -22.13
CA GLY A 68 -9.12 -19.64 -22.95
C GLY A 68 -10.25 -19.91 -23.95
N PHE A 69 -10.73 -21.16 -23.98
CA PHE A 69 -11.83 -21.60 -24.85
C PHE A 69 -13.25 -21.28 -24.31
N GLY A 70 -13.37 -20.66 -23.14
CA GLY A 70 -14.67 -20.36 -22.51
C GLY A 70 -14.79 -18.93 -22.00
N PHE A 71 -15.84 -18.68 -21.22
CA PHE A 71 -16.05 -17.43 -20.51
C PHE A 71 -16.03 -17.66 -19.00
N ALA A 72 -15.37 -16.78 -18.26
CA ALA A 72 -15.34 -16.79 -16.81
C ALA A 72 -15.91 -15.49 -16.25
N CYS A 73 -16.50 -15.58 -15.06
CA CYS A 73 -16.96 -14.42 -14.33
C CYS A 73 -15.78 -13.73 -13.66
N PHE A 74 -15.60 -12.43 -13.90
CA PHE A 74 -14.61 -11.60 -13.24
C PHE A 74 -15.31 -10.50 -12.44
N CYS A 75 -14.89 -10.35 -11.19
CA CYS A 75 -15.35 -9.31 -10.27
C CYS A 75 -14.32 -8.19 -10.17
N TYR A 76 -14.82 -6.96 -10.05
CA TYR A 76 -14.02 -5.74 -9.96
C TYR A 76 -14.21 -5.13 -8.58
N LYS A 77 -13.16 -5.11 -7.79
CA LYS A 77 -13.16 -4.57 -6.42
C LYS A 77 -12.09 -3.51 -6.26
N LYS A 78 -12.29 -2.58 -5.32
CA LYS A 78 -11.25 -1.60 -4.97
C LYS A 78 -9.97 -2.34 -4.62
N CYS A 79 -8.89 -2.04 -5.34
CA CYS A 79 -7.57 -2.55 -5.03
C CYS A 79 -7.16 -2.01 -3.64
N ALA A 80 -6.46 -2.82 -2.86
CA ALA A 80 -5.60 -2.23 -1.84
C ALA A 80 -4.56 -1.35 -2.54
N PRO A 81 -4.18 -0.19 -1.98
CA PRO A 81 -3.05 0.56 -2.51
C PRO A 81 -1.84 -0.37 -2.56
N LYS A 82 -1.11 -0.36 -3.68
CA LYS A 82 0.15 -1.11 -3.75
C LYS A 82 1.04 -0.57 -2.63
N LYS A 83 1.48 -1.44 -1.73
CA LYS A 83 2.49 -1.07 -0.74
C LYS A 83 3.74 -0.69 -1.54
N VAL A 84 4.05 0.59 -1.60
CA VAL A 84 5.34 1.05 -2.10
C VAL A 84 6.34 0.69 -1.01
N GLU A 85 6.97 -0.47 -1.17
CA GLU A 85 8.06 -0.85 -0.28
C GLU A 85 9.21 0.12 -0.53
N PRO A 86 9.72 0.81 0.51
CA PRO A 86 10.84 1.73 0.33
C PRO A 86 12.03 0.93 -0.19
N LYS A 87 12.82 1.53 -1.08
CA LYS A 87 14.08 0.92 -1.48
C LYS A 87 14.99 0.86 -0.24
N LEU A 88 15.41 -0.35 0.10
CA LEU A 88 16.27 -0.59 1.25
C LEU A 88 17.66 -0.97 0.76
N CYS A 89 18.67 -0.22 1.20
CA CYS A 89 20.07 -0.50 0.97
C CYS A 89 20.64 -1.21 2.19
N GLU A 90 21.37 -2.29 1.92
CA GLU A 90 22.09 -3.03 2.94
C GLU A 90 23.50 -2.46 3.10
N ARG A 91 23.89 -2.19 4.34
CA ARG A 91 25.23 -1.67 4.69
C ARG A 91 25.74 -2.38 5.93
N ARG A 92 27.04 -2.65 5.99
CA ARG A 92 27.69 -3.18 7.20
C ARG A 92 27.47 -2.20 8.36
N SER A 93 27.11 -2.73 9.52
CA SER A 93 26.96 -1.95 10.75
C SER A 93 28.26 -1.21 11.09
N LYS A 94 28.15 0.05 11.50
CA LYS A 94 29.29 0.87 11.94
C LYS A 94 29.55 0.74 13.44
N THR A 95 28.56 0.26 14.18
CA THR A 95 28.58 0.20 15.66
C THR A 95 28.72 -1.23 16.18
N TRP A 96 28.42 -2.24 15.37
CA TRP A 96 28.58 -3.64 15.75
C TRP A 96 30.06 -4.05 15.67
N SER A 97 30.59 -4.58 16.77
CA SER A 97 31.92 -5.17 16.84
C SER A 97 31.84 -6.68 17.00
N GLY A 98 32.82 -7.39 16.43
CA GLY A 98 32.92 -8.85 16.54
C GLY A 98 31.99 -9.64 15.61
N PRO A 99 31.99 -10.98 15.75
CA PRO A 99 31.21 -11.86 14.88
C PRO A 99 29.71 -11.73 15.14
N CYS A 100 28.93 -11.78 14.06
CA CYS A 100 27.48 -11.78 14.11
C CYS A 100 26.95 -13.21 14.10
N LEU A 101 26.57 -13.74 15.27
CA LEU A 101 26.09 -15.13 15.40
C LEU A 101 24.56 -15.23 15.43
N ILE A 102 23.88 -14.16 15.85
CA ILE A 102 22.42 -14.14 16.05
C ILE A 102 21.84 -12.93 15.33
N SER A 103 21.15 -13.17 14.20
CA SER A 103 20.53 -12.11 13.39
C SER A 103 19.53 -11.28 14.17
N GLY A 104 18.86 -11.83 15.18
CA GLY A 104 17.95 -11.09 16.06
C GLY A 104 18.64 -9.99 16.87
N ASN A 105 19.87 -10.24 17.36
CA ASN A 105 20.65 -9.24 18.09
C ASN A 105 21.13 -8.15 17.14
N CYS A 106 21.61 -8.52 15.95
CA CYS A 106 21.97 -7.57 14.90
C CYS A 106 20.78 -6.72 14.46
N LYS A 107 19.60 -7.31 14.26
CA LYS A 107 18.36 -6.58 13.95
C LYS A 107 18.05 -5.53 15.00
N ARG A 108 18.10 -5.91 16.29
CA ARG A 108 17.81 -5.00 17.41
C ARG A 108 18.84 -3.88 17.49
N GLN A 109 20.13 -4.18 17.34
CA GLN A 109 21.19 -3.16 17.25
C GLN A 109 20.93 -2.19 16.10
N CYS A 110 20.69 -2.70 14.88
CA CYS A 110 20.47 -1.88 13.69
C CYS A 110 19.28 -0.93 13.86
N ILE A 111 18.18 -1.40 14.47
CA ILE A 111 17.00 -0.57 14.73
C ILE A 111 17.27 0.45 15.84
N ASN A 112 17.79 0.01 16.98
CA ASN A 112 17.88 0.83 18.19
C ASN A 112 19.05 1.82 18.18
N VAL A 113 20.17 1.46 17.55
CA VAL A 113 21.42 2.25 17.56
C VAL A 113 21.66 2.96 16.24
N GLU A 114 21.31 2.32 15.13
CA GLU A 114 21.64 2.82 13.79
C GLU A 114 20.44 3.40 13.02
N HIS A 115 19.27 3.44 13.66
CA HIS A 115 17.99 3.88 13.10
C HIS A 115 17.69 3.24 11.73
N ALA A 116 18.03 1.96 11.59
CA ALA A 116 17.76 1.18 10.40
C ALA A 116 16.35 0.58 10.43
N THR A 117 15.86 0.17 9.26
CA THR A 117 14.57 -0.52 9.14
C THR A 117 14.66 -1.98 9.60
N SER A 118 15.81 -2.61 9.41
CA SER A 118 16.10 -3.96 9.90
C SER A 118 17.61 -4.24 9.90
N GLY A 119 18.01 -5.42 10.34
CA GLY A 119 19.36 -5.94 10.16
C GLY A 119 19.43 -7.45 10.27
N ALA A 120 20.50 -8.05 9.76
CA ALA A 120 20.76 -9.49 9.84
C ALA A 120 22.27 -9.79 9.77
N CYS A 121 22.67 -10.98 10.21
CA CYS A 121 24.03 -11.46 10.03
C CYS A 121 24.22 -11.98 8.60
N HIS A 122 25.21 -11.46 7.89
CA HIS A 122 25.61 -11.96 6.56
C HIS A 122 27.05 -12.44 6.60
N ARG A 123 27.35 -13.48 5.82
CA ARG A 123 28.71 -14.03 5.72
C ARG A 123 29.64 -12.99 5.11
N GLN A 124 30.79 -12.80 5.72
CA GLN A 124 31.83 -11.92 5.22
C GLN A 124 33.21 -12.52 5.46
N GLY A 125 33.80 -13.05 4.39
CA GLY A 125 35.02 -13.85 4.47
C GLY A 125 34.80 -15.12 5.28
N ILE A 126 35.64 -15.29 6.32
CA ILE A 126 35.64 -16.46 7.21
C ILE A 126 34.56 -16.33 8.31
N GLY A 127 34.07 -15.13 8.58
CA GLY A 127 33.10 -14.85 9.64
C GLY A 127 31.74 -14.36 9.14
N PHE A 128 30.93 -13.88 10.08
CA PHE A 128 29.67 -13.20 9.82
C PHE A 128 29.73 -11.79 10.40
N ALA A 129 29.24 -10.81 9.64
CA ALA A 129 29.13 -9.43 10.09
C ALA A 129 27.66 -9.01 10.13
N CYS A 130 27.35 -8.03 10.97
CA CYS A 130 26.02 -7.45 11.05
C CYS A 130 25.84 -6.44 9.92
N PHE A 131 24.76 -6.59 9.15
CA PHE A 131 24.37 -5.65 8.09
C PHE A 131 23.00 -5.06 8.40
N CYS A 132 22.90 -3.75 8.32
CA CYS A 132 21.69 -2.98 8.53
C CYS A 132 21.05 -2.58 7.20
N LYS A 133 19.73 -2.71 7.09
CA LYS A 133 18.94 -2.24 5.94
C LYS A 133 18.36 -0.87 6.24
N LYS A 134 18.80 0.14 5.50
CA LYS A 134 18.35 1.54 5.65
C LYS A 134 17.69 2.00 4.36
N LYS A 135 16.77 2.96 4.46
CA LYS A 135 16.14 3.56 3.28
C LYS A 135 17.20 4.23 2.40
N CYS A 136 17.05 4.02 1.11
CA CYS A 136 17.70 4.70 0.00
C CYS A 136 16.66 4.76 -1.15
#